data_AF-A0A4Q9EWC4-F1
#
_entry.id   AF-A0A4Q9EWC4-F1
#
_cell.length_a   1.000
_cell.length_b   1.000
_cell.length_c   1.000
_cell.angle_alpha   90.00
_cell.angle_beta   90.00
_cell.angle_gamma   90.00
#
_symmetry.space_group_name_H-M   'P 1'
#
loop_
_entity.id
_entity.type
_entity.pdbx_description
1 polymer ?
#
loop_
_entity_poly.entity_id
_entity_poly.type
_entity_poly.pdbx_seq_one_letter_code
_entity_poly.pdbx_strand_id
1 'polypeptide(L)'
;MNYKYIIGVSLLAWLGINTAFASGACVRYGEKVKLSGYVEIRTFYGPPNFGENPKTDSRLVQNILFLDEPICSKDDKDHQDEKNEIEVTLRTDGASDFLDALAGKHATVIGKLEHSEVGNDNTNLILSSVKMSESDAEYQTRIERKPILDAIRPEASKQAGQPVRIKIDRLNVSHGSAILIGEIAAEEGKELDWSLAKNCDADLDKMLWVVLNKTGEKWNVKDIDICASEPPYWYLEDAQLTMPCEVYKGMDSMKEGSQRVDLGQRCEALKEKPNKKTESTKNSDVPLTLDNNQKLDMLTQFQQFQQALKSDNFSEVKSFFIFPQAWNISFWPENEGNPPEKITEEVFDKYATQILDELRPLSLIQLDLHTMAIMEHRKSGLSKEEQRRTYYPAEGEDENRYYYKESNIKHFVNGTCDDVTRAEFFDNKIIASIGSEPNKQLPGMSELCDHAEVFDFAIINNKLRLISSSFAG
;
A
#
# COMPACT_ATOMS: atom_id res chain seq x y z
N MET A 1 -72.43 6.74 43.16
CA MET A 1 -71.79 6.55 41.83
C MET A 1 -70.32 6.27 42.05
N ASN A 2 -69.89 5.05 41.66
CA ASN A 2 -68.63 4.66 41.02
C ASN A 2 -67.39 5.55 41.20
N TYR A 3 -66.17 5.06 41.43
CA TYR A 3 -65.58 3.75 41.74
C TYR A 3 -64.07 4.05 41.92
N LYS A 4 -63.42 3.38 42.88
CA LYS A 4 -61.99 3.00 42.93
C LYS A 4 -60.90 4.04 42.61
N TYR A 5 -60.00 4.30 43.56
CA TYR A 5 -58.56 4.10 43.33
C TYR A 5 -57.88 3.47 44.54
N ILE A 6 -57.02 2.51 44.22
CA ILE A 6 -56.45 1.46 45.06
C ILE A 6 -55.10 1.88 45.60
N ILE A 7 -54.85 1.36 46.81
CA ILE A 7 -53.64 1.33 47.62
C ILE A 7 -52.42 0.86 46.82
N GLY A 8 -51.34 1.65 46.88
CA GLY A 8 -50.10 1.31 47.59
C GLY A 8 -49.24 0.12 47.13
N VAL A 9 -47.93 0.39 47.18
CA VAL A 9 -46.78 -0.53 47.21
C VAL A 9 -46.27 -0.98 45.84
N SER A 10 -45.48 -0.12 45.19
CA SER A 10 -44.43 -0.58 44.27
C SER A 10 -43.20 -0.96 45.10
N LEU A 11 -42.96 -2.26 45.22
CA LEU A 11 -41.67 -2.84 45.59
C LEU A 11 -40.63 -2.41 44.54
N LEU A 12 -39.85 -1.40 44.85
CA LEU A 12 -38.57 -1.16 44.16
C LEU A 12 -37.60 -2.26 44.60
N ALA A 13 -37.61 -3.35 43.85
CA ALA A 13 -36.54 -4.33 43.88
C ALA A 13 -35.25 -3.61 43.45
N TRP A 14 -34.41 -3.27 44.43
CA TRP A 14 -32.99 -3.02 44.22
C TRP A 14 -32.38 -4.33 43.71
N LEU A 15 -32.44 -4.53 42.40
CA LEU A 15 -31.48 -5.37 41.70
C LEU A 15 -30.14 -4.67 41.86
N GLY A 16 -29.42 -5.04 42.92
CA GLY A 16 -28.00 -4.77 43.02
C GLY A 16 -27.37 -5.35 41.76
N ILE A 17 -26.96 -4.46 40.87
CA ILE A 17 -26.07 -4.80 39.78
C ILE A 17 -24.76 -5.14 40.50
N ASN A 18 -24.59 -6.43 40.82
CA ASN A 18 -23.26 -6.98 41.04
C ASN A 18 -22.54 -6.79 39.71
N THR A 19 -21.81 -5.69 39.58
CA THR A 19 -20.71 -5.62 38.63
C THR A 19 -19.69 -6.64 39.10
N ALA A 20 -19.88 -7.88 38.69
CA ALA A 20 -18.81 -8.85 38.66
C ALA A 20 -17.79 -8.26 37.69
N PHE A 21 -16.80 -7.55 38.23
CA PHE A 21 -15.57 -7.26 37.50
C PHE A 21 -15.07 -8.62 37.03
N ALA A 22 -15.00 -8.79 35.72
CA ALA A 22 -14.37 -9.96 35.12
C ALA A 22 -12.91 -9.92 35.59
N SER A 23 -12.58 -10.68 36.64
CA SER A 23 -11.21 -10.85 37.08
C SER A 23 -10.46 -11.52 35.93
N GLY A 24 -9.69 -10.74 35.19
CA GLY A 24 -8.57 -11.28 34.43
C GLY A 24 -7.74 -12.17 35.35
N ALA A 25 -7.08 -13.19 34.79
CA ALA A 25 -6.15 -14.00 35.55
C ALA A 25 -5.02 -13.10 36.08
N CYS A 26 -4.65 -13.24 37.36
CA CYS A 26 -3.56 -12.46 37.95
C CYS A 26 -2.24 -12.71 37.21
N VAL A 27 -1.49 -11.63 37.00
CA VAL A 27 -0.25 -11.60 36.25
C VAL A 27 0.91 -12.06 37.13
N ARG A 28 1.82 -12.91 36.62
CA ARG A 28 2.99 -13.29 37.41
C ARG A 28 4.10 -12.25 37.33
N TYR A 29 4.82 -12.07 38.44
CA TYR A 29 6.06 -11.30 38.40
C TYR A 29 7.05 -11.90 37.40
N GLY A 30 7.81 -11.04 36.75
CA GLY A 30 8.74 -11.40 35.69
C GLY A 30 8.11 -11.53 34.30
N GLU A 31 6.78 -11.55 34.18
CA GLU A 31 6.10 -11.60 32.89
C GLU A 31 6.08 -10.22 32.22
N LYS A 32 6.15 -10.25 30.89
CA LYS A 32 5.97 -9.06 30.07
C LYS A 32 4.47 -8.79 29.90
N VAL A 33 4.02 -7.61 30.31
CA VAL A 33 2.61 -7.23 30.30
C VAL A 33 2.37 -5.89 29.62
N LYS A 34 1.16 -5.77 29.08
CA LYS A 34 0.63 -4.56 28.43
C LYS A 34 -0.40 -3.94 29.36
N LEU A 35 -0.18 -2.69 29.76
CA LEU A 35 -1.02 -1.94 30.70
C LEU A 35 -1.44 -0.60 30.07
N SER A 36 -2.70 -0.20 30.28
CA SER A 36 -3.26 1.07 29.79
C SER A 36 -3.68 1.95 30.95
N GLY A 37 -3.51 3.26 30.80
CA GLY A 37 -3.88 4.23 31.83
C GLY A 37 -3.42 5.65 31.54
N TYR A 38 -3.58 6.55 32.50
CA TYR A 38 -3.05 7.91 32.44
C TYR A 38 -1.68 8.00 33.11
N VAL A 39 -0.72 8.66 32.45
CA VAL A 39 0.61 8.87 33.03
C VAL A 39 0.62 10.16 33.85
N GLU A 40 0.97 10.05 35.12
CA GLU A 40 1.15 11.16 36.06
C GLU A 40 2.61 11.25 36.48
N ILE A 41 3.19 12.45 36.45
CA ILE A 41 4.50 12.70 37.06
C ILE A 41 4.27 13.12 38.52
N ARG A 42 4.69 12.28 39.46
CA ARG A 42 4.66 12.59 40.89
C ARG A 42 6.06 12.85 41.41
N THR A 43 6.15 13.84 42.32
CA THR A 43 7.38 14.13 43.05
C THR A 43 7.25 13.61 44.47
N PHE A 44 8.13 12.70 44.85
CA PHE A 44 8.25 12.13 46.18
C PHE A 44 9.49 12.70 46.88
N TYR A 45 9.52 12.61 48.21
CA TYR A 45 10.73 12.93 48.97
C TYR A 45 11.69 11.74 48.93
N GLY A 46 12.95 12.04 48.69
CA GLY A 46 14.05 11.08 48.61
C GLY A 46 15.09 11.26 49.70
N PRO A 47 16.25 10.63 49.56
CA PRO A 47 17.30 10.68 50.58
C PRO A 47 18.03 12.04 50.66
N PRO A 48 18.74 12.31 51.78
CA PRO A 48 18.48 11.69 53.09
C PRO A 48 17.17 12.23 53.67
N ASN A 49 16.47 11.43 54.50
CA ASN A 49 15.26 11.75 55.27
C ASN A 49 13.86 11.72 54.62
N PHE A 50 13.66 11.34 53.35
CA PHE A 50 12.37 10.82 52.79
C PHE A 50 11.04 11.50 53.23
N GLY A 51 11.05 12.81 53.44
CA GLY A 51 9.90 13.61 53.85
C GLY A 51 9.90 14.00 55.33
N GLU A 52 10.82 13.48 56.14
CA GLU A 52 11.06 13.93 57.52
C GLU A 52 11.72 15.32 57.56
N ASN A 53 12.49 15.71 56.54
CA ASN A 53 12.99 17.08 56.41
C ASN A 53 12.87 17.62 54.98
N PRO A 54 11.65 17.99 54.53
CA PRO A 54 11.38 18.43 53.15
C PRO A 54 12.27 19.53 52.58
N LYS A 55 12.98 20.29 53.43
CA LYS A 55 13.91 21.35 53.03
C LYS A 55 15.28 20.82 52.58
N THR A 56 15.69 19.65 53.07
CA THR A 56 17.01 19.05 52.79
C THR A 56 16.92 17.77 52.00
N ASP A 57 15.74 17.16 51.96
CA ASP A 57 15.50 15.89 51.28
C ASP A 57 15.54 16.10 49.76
N SER A 58 16.13 15.14 49.04
CA SER A 58 16.06 15.16 47.57
C SER A 58 14.63 14.96 47.08
N ARG A 59 14.37 15.33 45.83
CA ARG A 59 13.07 15.12 45.19
C ARG A 59 13.21 14.01 44.17
N LEU A 60 12.45 12.93 44.37
CA LEU A 60 12.37 11.80 43.44
C LEU A 60 11.18 12.02 42.53
N VAL A 61 11.45 12.31 41.27
CA VAL A 61 10.42 12.42 40.23
C VAL A 61 10.19 11.03 39.65
N GLN A 62 8.95 10.56 39.69
CA GLN A 62 8.56 9.25 39.18
C GLN A 62 7.36 9.37 38.24
N ASN A 63 7.39 8.55 37.19
CA ASN A 63 6.29 8.40 36.25
C ASN A 63 5.38 7.27 36.77
N ILE A 64 4.13 7.61 37.08
CA ILE A 64 3.12 6.69 37.61
C ILE A 64 2.06 6.49 36.52
N LEU A 65 1.73 5.24 36.22
CA LEU A 65 0.59 4.89 35.37
C LEU A 65 -0.62 4.60 36.24
N PHE A 66 -1.65 5.43 36.12
CA PHE A 66 -2.96 5.20 36.73
C PHE A 66 -3.81 4.34 35.79
N LEU A 67 -4.01 3.09 36.12
CA LEU A 67 -4.58 2.06 35.25
C LEU A 67 -6.06 2.30 34.96
N ASP A 68 -6.48 1.97 33.74
CA ASP A 68 -7.89 1.98 33.33
C ASP A 68 -8.72 0.95 34.11
N GLU A 69 -8.10 -0.21 34.38
CA GLU A 69 -8.70 -1.31 35.13
C GLU A 69 -7.71 -1.80 36.20
N PRO A 70 -8.20 -2.15 37.40
CA PRO A 70 -7.36 -2.67 38.45
C PRO A 70 -6.81 -4.05 38.07
N ILE A 71 -5.55 -4.31 38.43
CA ILE A 71 -4.89 -5.60 38.19
C ILE A 71 -4.58 -6.33 39.49
N CYS A 72 -4.28 -7.63 39.37
CA CYS A 72 -3.69 -8.40 40.44
C CYS A 72 -2.41 -9.08 39.97
N SER A 73 -1.46 -9.24 40.88
CA SER A 73 -0.24 -10.00 40.67
C SER A 73 -0.32 -11.36 41.37
N LYS A 74 0.44 -12.34 40.87
CA LYS A 74 0.53 -13.70 41.43
C LYS A 74 1.99 -14.04 41.68
N ASP A 75 2.26 -14.48 42.90
CA ASP A 75 3.62 -14.57 43.43
C ASP A 75 4.51 -15.69 42.85
N ASP A 76 5.83 -15.48 42.98
CA ASP A 76 6.90 -16.48 43.02
C ASP A 76 7.50 -16.51 44.45
N LYS A 77 6.90 -17.33 45.31
CA LYS A 77 7.37 -17.85 46.61
C LYS A 77 7.70 -16.90 47.78
N ASP A 78 7.98 -15.62 47.57
CA ASP A 78 8.51 -14.72 48.61
C ASP A 78 7.68 -13.45 48.90
N HIS A 79 6.56 -13.21 48.20
CA HIS A 79 5.74 -11.98 48.36
C HIS A 79 4.23 -12.27 48.47
N GLN A 80 3.45 -11.35 49.06
CA GLN A 80 1.99 -11.49 49.04
C GLN A 80 1.42 -11.10 47.68
N ASP A 81 0.35 -11.76 47.25
CA ASP A 81 -0.38 -11.38 46.04
C ASP A 81 -0.94 -9.95 46.20
N GLU A 82 -0.61 -9.05 45.26
CA GLU A 82 -1.22 -7.72 45.22
C GLU A 82 -2.58 -7.79 44.51
N LYS A 83 -3.57 -7.11 45.07
CA LYS A 83 -4.96 -7.19 44.61
C LYS A 83 -5.55 -5.81 44.42
N ASN A 84 -6.22 -5.63 43.28
CA ASN A 84 -6.91 -4.39 42.91
C ASN A 84 -5.97 -3.19 42.77
N GLU A 85 -4.75 -3.43 42.28
CA GLU A 85 -3.76 -2.39 42.06
C GLU A 85 -4.17 -1.51 40.88
N ILE A 86 -4.15 -0.19 41.08
CA ILE A 86 -4.51 0.79 40.06
C ILE A 86 -3.38 1.78 39.75
N GLU A 87 -2.28 1.74 40.50
CA GLU A 87 -1.10 2.58 40.28
C GLU A 87 0.14 1.72 40.06
N VAL A 88 0.90 2.01 39.01
CA VAL A 88 2.12 1.28 38.65
C VAL A 88 3.24 2.28 38.35
N THR A 89 4.38 2.15 39.02
CA THR A 89 5.56 2.98 38.71
C THR A 89 6.21 2.49 37.41
N LEU A 90 6.52 3.42 36.50
CA LEU A 90 7.15 3.15 35.22
C LEU A 90 8.67 3.38 35.30
N ARG A 91 9.46 2.38 34.92
CA ARG A 91 10.92 2.45 34.85
C ARG A 91 11.43 2.03 33.47
N THR A 92 12.42 2.75 32.96
CA THR A 92 13.08 2.42 31.69
C THR A 92 14.51 1.95 31.96
N ASP A 93 15.13 1.24 31.02
CA ASP A 93 16.54 0.82 31.12
C ASP A 93 17.52 1.99 30.83
N GLY A 94 17.02 3.19 30.54
CA GLY A 94 17.79 4.34 30.07
C GLY A 94 17.15 5.70 30.41
N ALA A 95 17.25 6.68 29.51
CA ALA A 95 16.68 8.01 29.72
C ALA A 95 15.14 7.96 29.78
N SER A 96 14.54 8.70 30.71
CA SER A 96 13.09 8.78 30.92
C SER A 96 12.37 9.78 30.03
N ASP A 97 13.07 10.47 29.12
CA ASP A 97 12.56 11.58 28.31
C ASP A 97 11.23 11.24 27.60
N PHE A 98 11.05 9.99 27.18
CA PHE A 98 9.80 9.58 26.56
C PHE A 98 8.65 9.45 27.55
N LEU A 99 8.89 8.95 28.77
CA LEU A 99 7.86 8.87 29.81
C LEU A 99 7.43 10.26 30.26
N ASP A 100 8.39 11.18 30.39
CA ASP A 100 8.09 12.55 30.77
C ASP A 100 7.22 13.24 29.70
N ALA A 101 7.39 12.89 28.42
CA ALA A 101 6.54 13.33 27.32
C ALA A 101 5.10 12.76 27.35
N LEU A 102 4.83 11.74 28.18
CA LEU A 102 3.50 11.16 28.39
C LEU A 102 2.74 11.81 29.54
N ALA A 103 3.37 12.69 30.32
CA ALA A 103 2.72 13.35 31.45
C ALA A 103 1.36 13.95 31.07
N GLY A 104 0.32 13.58 31.82
CA GLY A 104 -1.07 14.00 31.62
C GLY A 104 -1.78 13.34 30.45
N LYS A 105 -1.18 12.34 29.78
CA LYS A 105 -1.77 11.64 28.62
C LYS A 105 -2.20 10.24 28.99
N HIS A 106 -3.27 9.79 28.35
CA HIS A 106 -3.62 8.38 28.30
C HIS A 106 -2.62 7.66 27.40
N ALA A 107 -2.07 6.54 27.86
CA ALA A 107 -1.09 5.74 27.14
C ALA A 107 -1.27 4.26 27.47
N THR A 108 -0.99 3.42 26.48
CA THR A 108 -0.75 2.01 26.72
C THR A 108 0.74 1.76 26.65
N VAL A 109 1.29 1.01 27.58
CA VAL A 109 2.72 0.70 27.70
C VAL A 109 2.94 -0.80 27.88
N ILE A 110 4.11 -1.30 27.47
CA ILE A 110 4.53 -2.68 27.67
C ILE A 110 5.83 -2.69 28.46
N GLY A 111 5.92 -3.57 29.44
CA GLY A 111 7.15 -3.77 30.20
C GLY A 111 7.10 -5.07 30.97
N LYS A 112 8.11 -5.30 31.82
CA LYS A 112 8.18 -6.47 32.68
C LYS A 112 7.62 -6.12 34.05
N LEU A 113 6.66 -6.90 34.55
CA LEU A 113 6.05 -6.65 35.85
C LEU A 113 6.99 -7.12 36.97
N GLU A 114 7.28 -6.25 37.91
CA GLU A 114 8.16 -6.49 39.05
C GLU A 114 7.46 -6.03 40.35
N HIS A 115 7.83 -6.67 41.45
CA HIS A 115 7.42 -6.25 42.79
C HIS A 115 8.29 -5.06 43.22
N SER A 116 7.75 -4.15 44.03
CA SER A 116 8.54 -3.07 44.64
C SER A 116 9.69 -3.61 45.50
N GLU A 117 10.91 -3.13 45.30
CA GLU A 117 12.05 -3.49 46.13
C GLU A 117 12.38 -2.31 47.07
N VAL A 118 12.57 -2.61 48.36
CA VAL A 118 12.50 -1.63 49.44
C VAL A 118 13.45 -0.44 49.24
N GLY A 119 12.92 0.78 49.40
CA GLY A 119 13.70 1.99 49.67
C GLY A 119 13.28 3.22 48.86
N ASN A 120 12.93 3.05 47.57
CA ASN A 120 12.65 4.17 46.66
C ASN A 120 11.39 3.98 45.79
N ASP A 121 10.70 2.85 45.93
CA ASP A 121 9.50 2.53 45.17
C ASP A 121 8.26 3.06 45.89
N ASN A 122 7.41 3.83 45.18
CA ASN A 122 6.23 4.49 45.76
C ASN A 122 4.90 3.83 45.34
N THR A 123 4.96 2.70 44.64
CA THR A 123 3.82 1.84 44.29
C THR A 123 4.19 0.38 44.54
N ASN A 124 3.21 -0.48 44.82
CA ASN A 124 3.45 -1.92 45.03
C ASN A 124 3.95 -2.63 43.77
N LEU A 125 3.49 -2.17 42.60
CA LEU A 125 3.85 -2.70 41.30
C LEU A 125 4.80 -1.78 40.55
N ILE A 126 5.86 -2.36 39.99
CA ILE A 126 6.79 -1.69 39.08
C ILE A 126 6.64 -2.33 37.70
N LEU A 127 6.51 -1.50 36.67
CA LEU A 127 6.69 -1.94 35.29
C LEU A 127 8.09 -1.49 34.87
N SER A 128 9.01 -2.44 34.69
CA SER A 128 10.39 -2.19 34.28
C SER A 128 10.56 -2.38 32.78
N SER A 129 11.68 -1.87 32.24
CA SER A 129 12.00 -1.89 30.81
C SER A 129 10.84 -1.38 29.95
N VAL A 130 10.16 -0.32 30.42
CA VAL A 130 8.94 0.21 29.83
C VAL A 130 9.20 0.72 28.43
N LYS A 131 8.28 0.39 27.54
CA LYS A 131 8.17 0.90 26.18
C LYS A 131 6.71 1.28 25.92
N MET A 132 6.47 2.17 24.98
CA MET A 132 5.10 2.42 24.51
C MET A 132 4.52 1.14 23.92
N SER A 133 3.24 0.90 24.22
CA SER A 133 2.42 -0.12 23.56
C SER A 133 1.67 0.44 22.37
N GLU A 134 1.66 1.76 22.18
CA GLU A 134 1.43 2.33 20.85
C GLU A 134 2.45 1.67 19.92
N SER A 135 2.02 1.19 18.75
CA SER A 135 2.95 0.62 17.78
C SER A 135 4.10 1.62 17.59
N ASP A 136 5.35 1.14 17.54
CA ASP A 136 6.55 2.00 17.45
C ASP A 136 6.38 3.17 16.44
N ALA A 137 5.59 2.98 15.39
CA ALA A 137 5.20 3.97 14.39
C ALA A 137 4.53 5.26 14.92
N GLU A 138 3.62 5.22 15.90
CA GLU A 138 2.85 6.41 16.34
C GLU A 138 3.70 7.34 17.22
N TYR A 139 4.49 6.75 18.13
CA TYR A 139 5.48 7.49 18.93
C TYR A 139 6.55 8.12 18.03
N GLN A 140 7.11 7.37 17.08
CA GLN A 140 8.11 7.87 16.12
C GLN A 140 7.55 9.03 15.28
N THR A 141 6.29 8.92 14.84
CA THR A 141 5.61 9.99 14.11
C THR A 141 5.54 11.29 14.91
N ARG A 142 5.28 11.23 16.23
CA ARG A 142 5.15 12.42 17.08
C ARG A 142 6.47 13.17 17.25
N ILE A 143 7.57 12.46 17.50
CA ILE A 143 8.89 13.08 17.73
C ILE A 143 9.52 13.58 16.42
N GLU A 144 9.32 12.87 15.30
CA GLU A 144 9.91 13.22 14.00
C GLU A 144 9.10 14.26 13.23
N ARG A 145 7.85 14.56 13.64
CA ARG A 145 6.94 15.47 12.93
C ARG A 145 7.56 16.83 12.62
N LYS A 146 8.14 17.50 13.63
CA LYS A 146 8.71 18.83 13.45
C LYS A 146 9.93 18.80 12.51
N PRO A 147 10.94 17.94 12.73
CA PRO A 147 12.06 17.77 11.79
C PRO A 147 11.63 17.48 10.35
N ILE A 148 10.62 16.62 10.16
CA ILE A 148 10.06 16.30 8.84
C ILE A 148 9.48 17.55 8.20
N LEU A 149 8.60 18.28 8.89
CA LEU A 149 7.98 19.51 8.36
C LEU A 149 9.01 20.60 8.04
N ASP A 150 10.06 20.71 8.85
CA ASP A 150 11.15 21.64 8.62
C ASP A 150 11.99 21.26 7.38
N ALA A 151 12.05 19.97 7.01
CA ALA A 151 12.67 19.51 5.77
C ALA A 151 11.78 19.72 4.53
N ILE A 152 10.46 19.61 4.67
CA ILE A 152 9.49 19.74 3.55
C ILE A 152 9.30 21.19 3.14
N ARG A 153 9.15 22.09 4.12
CA ARG A 153 8.72 23.49 3.90
C ARG A 153 9.58 24.25 2.88
N PRO A 154 10.93 24.15 2.87
CA PRO A 154 11.75 24.83 1.87
C PRO A 154 11.49 24.35 0.44
N GLU A 155 11.32 23.04 0.22
CA GLU A 155 11.08 22.50 -1.12
C GLU A 155 9.65 22.80 -1.59
N ALA A 156 8.66 22.68 -0.70
CA ALA A 156 7.28 23.06 -1.00
C ALA A 156 7.18 24.55 -1.37
N SER A 157 7.82 25.45 -0.60
CA SER A 157 7.86 26.88 -0.91
C SER A 157 8.55 27.19 -2.24
N LYS A 158 9.60 26.44 -2.58
CA LYS A 158 10.30 26.59 -3.85
C LYS A 158 9.43 26.16 -5.04
N GLN A 159 8.65 25.08 -4.92
CA GLN A 159 7.71 24.67 -5.97
C GLN A 159 6.52 25.63 -6.09
N ALA A 160 5.99 26.12 -4.96
CA ALA A 160 4.87 27.06 -4.92
C ALA A 160 5.25 28.49 -5.30
N GLY A 161 6.54 28.80 -5.42
CA GLY A 161 7.04 30.16 -5.68
C GLY A 161 6.83 31.15 -4.52
N GLN A 162 6.40 30.68 -3.35
CA GLN A 162 6.02 31.52 -2.21
C GLN A 162 6.15 30.78 -0.86
N PRO A 163 6.21 31.49 0.28
CA PRO A 163 6.16 30.87 1.60
C PRO A 163 4.86 30.09 1.82
N VAL A 164 4.97 28.88 2.40
CA VAL A 164 3.80 28.02 2.67
C VAL A 164 3.78 27.49 4.10
N ARG A 165 2.58 27.25 4.61
CA ARG A 165 2.28 26.37 5.74
C ARG A 165 1.88 25.00 5.21
N ILE A 166 2.01 23.98 6.05
CA ILE A 166 1.62 22.60 5.73
C ILE A 166 0.48 22.22 6.65
N LYS A 167 -0.66 21.86 6.07
CA LYS A 167 -1.77 21.20 6.76
C LYS A 167 -1.61 19.70 6.51
N ILE A 168 -1.58 18.92 7.59
CA ILE A 168 -1.30 17.48 7.53
C ILE A 168 -2.61 16.73 7.69
N ASP A 169 -2.91 15.87 6.73
CA ASP A 169 -4.00 14.92 6.83
C ASP A 169 -3.48 13.56 7.33
N ARG A 170 -2.32 13.13 6.81
CA ARG A 170 -1.62 11.92 7.25
C ARG A 170 -0.11 12.13 7.28
N LEU A 171 0.52 11.61 8.33
CA LEU A 171 1.96 11.46 8.40
C LEU A 171 2.25 10.09 9.01
N ASN A 172 2.87 9.21 8.23
CA ASN A 172 3.31 7.91 8.71
C ASN A 172 4.84 7.87 8.72
N VAL A 173 5.44 7.45 9.84
CA VAL A 173 6.89 7.39 10.03
C VAL A 173 7.29 6.00 10.52
N SER A 174 8.31 5.40 9.89
CA SER A 174 8.83 4.10 10.30
C SER A 174 10.28 3.92 9.81
N HIS A 175 11.16 3.47 10.70
CA HIS A 175 12.57 3.12 10.45
C HIS A 175 13.34 4.09 9.52
N GLY A 176 13.20 5.40 9.73
CA GLY A 176 13.89 6.41 8.91
C GLY A 176 13.27 6.64 7.52
N SER A 177 12.04 6.18 7.29
CA SER A 177 11.20 6.52 6.14
C SER A 177 9.95 7.24 6.60
N ALA A 178 9.44 8.17 5.78
CA ALA A 178 8.18 8.84 6.07
C ALA A 178 7.40 9.16 4.78
N ILE A 179 6.07 9.13 4.90
CA ILE A 179 5.13 9.60 3.89
C ILE A 179 4.21 10.64 4.53
N LEU A 180 4.05 11.79 3.86
CA LEU A 180 3.10 12.83 4.25
C LEU A 180 2.07 13.07 3.15
N ILE A 181 0.80 13.10 3.54
CA ILE A 181 -0.34 13.53 2.73
C ILE A 181 -0.97 14.74 3.41
N GLY A 182 -1.31 15.77 2.64
CA GLY A 182 -2.06 16.91 3.14
C GLY A 182 -2.25 17.98 2.09
N GLU A 183 -2.15 19.24 2.53
CA GLU A 183 -2.31 20.42 1.69
C GLU A 183 -1.26 21.47 2.07
N ILE A 184 -0.89 22.31 1.09
CA ILE A 184 -0.18 23.55 1.38
C ILE A 184 -1.20 24.68 1.61
N ALA A 185 -0.90 25.56 2.56
CA ALA A 185 -1.74 26.71 2.89
C ALA A 185 -0.88 27.98 2.94
N ALA A 186 -1.51 29.13 2.73
CA ALA A 186 -0.83 30.41 2.94
C ALA A 186 -0.63 30.67 4.45
N GLU A 187 0.04 31.78 4.77
CA GLU A 187 0.02 32.31 6.12
C GLU A 187 -1.41 32.61 6.58
N GLU A 188 -1.62 32.67 7.90
CA GLU A 188 -2.96 32.83 8.46
C GLU A 188 -3.64 34.10 7.94
N GLY A 189 -4.85 33.95 7.39
CA GLY A 189 -5.62 35.04 6.82
C GLY A 189 -5.21 35.48 5.41
N LYS A 190 -4.33 34.74 4.73
CA LYS A 190 -3.97 34.97 3.32
C LYS A 190 -4.44 33.81 2.44
N GLU A 191 -4.40 34.03 1.12
CA GLU A 191 -4.61 33.01 0.09
C GLU A 191 -3.30 32.73 -0.65
N LEU A 192 -3.16 31.54 -1.23
CA LEU A 192 -2.01 31.19 -2.07
C LEU A 192 -2.21 31.74 -3.47
N ASP A 193 -1.17 32.35 -4.02
CA ASP A 193 -1.14 32.73 -5.43
C ASP A 193 -0.59 31.56 -6.26
N TRP A 194 -1.49 30.72 -6.79
CA TRP A 194 -1.11 29.55 -7.59
C TRP A 194 -0.44 29.90 -8.92
N SER A 195 -0.56 31.15 -9.41
CA SER A 195 0.15 31.58 -10.62
C SER A 195 1.67 31.60 -10.45
N LEU A 196 2.16 31.58 -9.20
CA LEU A 196 3.58 31.51 -8.87
C LEU A 196 4.13 30.08 -8.85
N ALA A 197 3.24 29.07 -8.80
CA ALA A 197 3.61 27.68 -8.72
C ALA A 197 4.03 27.14 -10.10
N LYS A 198 5.15 26.40 -10.15
CA LYS A 198 5.62 25.80 -11.41
C LYS A 198 4.90 24.49 -11.67
N ASN A 199 4.49 24.24 -12.92
CA ASN A 199 3.85 23.00 -13.37
C ASN A 199 2.61 22.63 -12.54
N CYS A 200 1.84 23.64 -12.16
CA CYS A 200 0.67 23.52 -11.32
C CYS A 200 -0.47 24.31 -11.94
N ASP A 201 -1.50 23.62 -12.44
CA ASP A 201 -2.69 24.29 -12.94
C ASP A 201 -3.47 24.87 -11.76
N ALA A 202 -3.82 26.16 -11.82
CA ALA A 202 -4.51 26.86 -10.74
C ALA A 202 -5.90 26.26 -10.44
N ASP A 203 -6.56 25.68 -11.44
CA ASP A 203 -7.98 25.28 -11.36
C ASP A 203 -8.20 23.82 -10.92
N LEU A 204 -7.15 23.00 -10.81
CA LEU A 204 -7.25 21.60 -10.38
C LEU A 204 -7.31 21.44 -8.85
N ASP A 205 -7.81 20.31 -8.36
CA ASP A 205 -7.66 19.96 -6.95
C ASP A 205 -6.17 19.83 -6.58
N LYS A 206 -5.81 20.23 -5.36
CA LYS A 206 -4.41 20.31 -4.90
C LYS A 206 -4.19 19.40 -3.71
N MET A 207 -3.27 18.45 -3.86
CA MET A 207 -2.77 17.62 -2.76
C MET A 207 -1.26 17.81 -2.60
N LEU A 208 -0.83 17.85 -1.35
CA LEU A 208 0.58 17.68 -0.97
C LEU A 208 0.86 16.19 -0.74
N TRP A 209 1.73 15.63 -1.55
CA TRP A 209 2.30 14.30 -1.39
C TRP A 209 3.81 14.41 -1.19
N VAL A 210 4.35 13.75 -0.16
CA VAL A 210 5.80 13.78 0.10
C VAL A 210 6.32 12.42 0.55
N VAL A 211 7.39 11.96 -0.10
CA VAL A 211 8.18 10.80 0.31
C VAL A 211 9.51 11.27 0.88
N LEU A 212 9.87 10.81 2.07
CA LEU A 212 11.10 11.19 2.76
C LEU A 212 11.91 9.99 3.22
N ASN A 213 13.21 10.19 3.31
CA ASN A 213 14.12 9.30 4.02
C ASN A 213 15.06 10.06 4.97
N LYS A 214 15.49 9.40 6.02
CA LYS A 214 16.43 9.91 7.01
C LYS A 214 17.84 9.44 6.67
N THR A 215 18.82 10.33 6.72
CA THR A 215 20.24 10.01 6.57
C THR A 215 20.97 10.61 7.78
N GLY A 216 21.42 9.75 8.68
CA GLY A 216 21.83 10.18 10.03
C GLY A 216 20.66 10.77 10.80
N GLU A 217 20.84 11.98 11.34
CA GLU A 217 19.81 12.73 12.08
C GLU A 217 18.88 13.56 11.19
N LYS A 218 19.18 13.67 9.89
CA LYS A 218 18.52 14.63 8.98
C LYS A 218 17.53 13.95 8.03
N TRP A 219 16.32 14.51 7.94
CA TRP A 219 15.33 14.15 6.94
C TRP A 219 15.60 14.81 5.59
N ASN A 220 15.43 14.04 4.52
CA ASN A 220 15.60 14.49 3.15
C ASN A 220 14.34 14.14 2.35
N VAL A 221 13.87 15.11 1.57
CA VAL A 221 12.75 14.92 0.64
C VAL A 221 13.26 14.15 -0.57
N LYS A 222 12.63 13.01 -0.87
CA LYS A 222 12.94 12.17 -2.03
C LYS A 222 12.03 12.47 -3.20
N ASP A 223 10.76 12.68 -2.90
CA ASP A 223 9.75 13.06 -3.86
C ASP A 223 8.76 14.01 -3.19
N ILE A 224 8.28 15.00 -3.96
CA ILE A 224 7.32 15.99 -3.50
C ILE A 224 6.46 16.49 -4.66
N ASP A 225 5.16 16.38 -4.48
CA ASP A 225 4.17 16.98 -5.37
C ASP A 225 3.25 17.88 -4.52
N ILE A 226 3.11 19.14 -4.91
CA ILE A 226 2.22 20.11 -4.24
C ILE A 226 0.90 20.33 -5.02
N CYS A 227 0.74 19.67 -6.18
CA CYS A 227 -0.36 19.86 -7.12
C CYS A 227 -0.90 18.55 -7.68
N ALA A 228 -0.78 17.46 -6.92
CA ALA A 228 -1.38 16.19 -7.30
C ALA A 228 -2.91 16.33 -7.30
N SER A 229 -3.54 16.17 -8.47
CA SER A 229 -5.01 16.20 -8.63
C SER A 229 -5.67 14.94 -8.10
N GLU A 230 -4.94 13.83 -8.08
CA GLU A 230 -5.34 12.55 -7.51
C GLU A 230 -4.23 12.01 -6.62
N PRO A 231 -4.54 11.19 -5.60
CA PRO A 231 -3.52 10.70 -4.69
C PRO A 231 -2.50 9.79 -5.41
N PRO A 232 -1.21 10.17 -5.49
CA PRO A 232 -0.22 9.43 -6.29
C PRO A 232 -0.04 7.97 -5.83
N TYR A 233 -0.37 7.70 -4.56
CA TYR A 233 -0.30 6.36 -3.98
C TYR A 233 -1.37 5.40 -4.51
N TRP A 234 -2.40 5.88 -5.21
CA TRP A 234 -3.41 5.01 -5.85
C TRP A 234 -2.79 4.06 -6.86
N TYR A 235 -1.70 4.47 -7.50
CA TYR A 235 -1.02 3.76 -8.57
C TYR A 235 0.26 3.05 -8.11
N LEU A 236 0.49 2.92 -6.80
CA LEU A 236 1.67 2.21 -6.30
C LEU A 236 1.55 0.70 -6.55
N GLU A 237 2.50 0.19 -7.31
CA GLU A 237 2.67 -1.24 -7.56
C GLU A 237 3.43 -1.93 -6.42
N ASP A 238 3.28 -3.26 -6.32
CA ASP A 238 3.92 -4.07 -5.25
C ASP A 238 5.42 -3.82 -5.15
N ALA A 239 6.10 -3.67 -6.30
CA ALA A 239 7.53 -3.40 -6.39
C ALA A 239 7.93 -2.02 -5.85
N GLN A 240 7.00 -1.06 -5.79
CA GLN A 240 7.23 0.28 -5.26
C GLN A 240 6.98 0.36 -3.75
N LEU A 241 6.41 -0.69 -3.12
CA LEU A 241 6.21 -0.81 -1.67
C LEU A 241 7.52 -1.19 -0.94
N THR A 242 8.59 -0.44 -1.21
CA THR A 242 9.96 -0.72 -0.76
C THR A 242 10.27 -0.21 0.65
N MET A 243 9.46 0.73 1.17
CA MET A 243 9.63 1.28 2.51
C MET A 243 9.12 0.31 3.60
N PRO A 244 9.42 0.56 4.89
CA PRO A 244 8.78 -0.15 6.00
C PRO A 244 7.25 -0.12 5.87
N CYS A 245 6.56 -1.24 6.08
CA CYS A 245 5.15 -1.33 5.68
C CYS A 245 4.22 -0.40 6.47
N GLU A 246 4.66 0.00 7.66
CA GLU A 246 3.94 0.93 8.51
C GLU A 246 3.83 2.32 7.87
N VAL A 247 4.75 2.71 6.98
CA VAL A 247 4.60 3.99 6.25
C VAL A 247 3.40 3.96 5.31
N TYR A 248 2.95 2.77 4.88
CA TYR A 248 1.87 2.62 3.92
C TYR A 248 0.47 2.51 4.54
N LYS A 249 0.36 2.41 5.87
CA LYS A 249 -0.90 2.16 6.58
C LYS A 249 -1.93 3.28 6.42
N GLY A 250 -3.17 2.90 6.20
CA GLY A 250 -4.31 3.78 5.99
C GLY A 250 -4.32 4.50 4.65
N MET A 251 -3.50 4.06 3.70
CA MET A 251 -3.57 4.50 2.29
C MET A 251 -4.21 3.39 1.48
N ASP A 252 -5.34 3.69 0.86
CA ASP A 252 -6.07 2.74 0.02
C ASP A 252 -5.54 2.81 -1.41
N SER A 253 -5.15 1.67 -2.00
CA SER A 253 -4.94 1.61 -3.46
C SER A 253 -6.28 1.51 -4.18
N MET A 254 -6.43 2.22 -5.29
CA MET A 254 -7.50 1.96 -6.24
C MET A 254 -7.08 0.84 -7.19
N LYS A 255 -7.53 -0.38 -6.92
CA LYS A 255 -7.68 -1.40 -7.97
C LYS A 255 -9.08 -1.26 -8.55
N GLU A 256 -9.19 -1.16 -9.87
CA GLU A 256 -10.47 -1.30 -10.55
C GLU A 256 -11.13 -2.63 -10.17
N GLY A 257 -12.40 -2.59 -9.74
CA GLY A 257 -13.13 -3.77 -9.27
C GLY A 257 -13.19 -3.94 -7.75
N SER A 258 -13.69 -2.92 -7.06
CA SER A 258 -14.52 -3.07 -5.83
C SER A 258 -13.86 -3.40 -4.49
N GLN A 259 -12.54 -3.35 -4.31
CA GLN A 259 -11.99 -3.42 -2.96
C GLN A 259 -10.81 -2.46 -2.75
N ARG A 260 -11.04 -1.44 -1.92
CA ARG A 260 -9.96 -0.64 -1.33
C ARG A 260 -9.11 -1.57 -0.49
N VAL A 261 -7.85 -1.74 -0.87
CA VAL A 261 -6.88 -2.53 -0.11
C VAL A 261 -5.91 -1.55 0.55
N ASP A 262 -5.77 -1.68 1.86
CA ASP A 262 -4.78 -0.92 2.64
C ASP A 262 -3.37 -1.28 2.16
N LEU A 263 -2.62 -0.28 1.70
CA LEU A 263 -1.26 -0.46 1.18
C LEU A 263 -0.28 -0.97 2.25
N GLY A 264 -0.53 -0.68 3.52
CA GLY A 264 0.22 -1.24 4.64
C GLY A 264 0.05 -2.75 4.75
N GLN A 265 -1.20 -3.22 4.72
CA GLN A 265 -1.52 -4.66 4.70
C GLN A 265 -0.97 -5.35 3.45
N ARG A 266 -1.11 -4.70 2.28
CA ARG A 266 -0.55 -5.18 1.01
C ARG A 266 0.98 -5.34 1.13
N CYS A 267 1.67 -4.37 1.71
CA CYS A 267 3.11 -4.45 1.97
C CYS A 267 3.48 -5.55 2.98
N GLU A 268 2.75 -5.67 4.10
CA GLU A 268 3.03 -6.68 5.13
C GLU A 268 2.90 -8.10 4.56
N ALA A 269 1.86 -8.36 3.76
CA ALA A 269 1.66 -9.62 3.06
C ALA A 269 2.80 -9.96 2.08
N LEU A 270 3.49 -8.96 1.52
CA LEU A 270 4.68 -9.16 0.70
C LEU A 270 5.91 -9.55 1.55
N LYS A 271 6.01 -9.07 2.80
CA LYS A 271 7.15 -9.32 3.70
C LYS A 271 7.03 -10.59 4.55
N GLU A 272 5.81 -11.03 4.90
CA GLU A 272 5.56 -12.26 5.68
C GLU A 272 5.78 -13.56 4.91
N LYS A 273 6.44 -13.53 3.74
CA LYS A 273 6.94 -14.72 3.05
C LYS A 273 8.43 -14.97 3.37
N PRO A 274 8.82 -15.59 4.51
CA PRO A 274 10.20 -15.98 4.73
C PRO A 274 10.52 -17.37 4.15
N ASN A 275 11.70 -17.45 3.51
CA ASN A 275 12.43 -18.64 3.07
C ASN A 275 12.21 -19.90 3.94
N LYS A 276 11.62 -20.96 3.37
CA LYS A 276 11.70 -22.33 3.90
C LYS A 276 12.23 -23.27 2.82
N LYS A 277 13.50 -23.67 2.97
CA LYS A 277 14.11 -24.82 2.25
C LYS A 277 13.47 -26.12 2.75
N THR A 278 13.09 -26.96 1.78
CA THR A 278 12.72 -28.40 1.87
C THR A 278 11.43 -28.67 2.66
N GLU A 279 10.39 -29.31 2.13
CA GLU A 279 10.34 -30.41 1.15
C GLU A 279 8.91 -30.53 0.63
N SER A 280 8.75 -30.73 -0.69
CA SER A 280 7.53 -31.20 -1.38
C SER A 280 6.29 -30.27 -1.40
N THR A 281 5.77 -30.06 -2.63
CA THR A 281 4.48 -29.46 -3.02
C THR A 281 4.28 -27.95 -2.85
N LYS A 282 4.90 -27.14 -3.72
CA LYS A 282 4.25 -26.05 -4.48
C LYS A 282 5.32 -25.33 -5.28
N ASN A 283 5.24 -25.53 -6.57
CA ASN A 283 6.08 -24.92 -7.55
C ASN A 283 5.16 -23.76 -8.07
N SER A 284 5.49 -22.48 -7.84
CA SER A 284 4.96 -21.36 -8.63
C SER A 284 5.69 -20.01 -8.46
N ASP A 285 7.02 -20.00 -8.32
CA ASP A 285 7.77 -18.75 -8.32
C ASP A 285 8.14 -18.36 -9.76
N VAL A 286 7.59 -17.23 -10.24
CA VAL A 286 8.17 -16.50 -11.38
C VAL A 286 9.38 -15.72 -10.85
N PRO A 287 10.58 -15.88 -11.42
CA PRO A 287 11.76 -15.09 -11.02
C PRO A 287 11.49 -13.58 -11.10
N LEU A 288 12.13 -12.75 -10.27
CA LEU A 288 11.97 -11.27 -10.31
C LEU A 288 12.72 -10.62 -11.47
N THR A 289 13.77 -11.26 -11.98
CA THR A 289 14.50 -10.92 -13.22
C THR A 289 15.01 -12.22 -13.84
N LEU A 290 14.91 -12.36 -15.16
CA LEU A 290 15.41 -13.51 -15.89
C LEU A 290 16.82 -13.23 -16.41
N ASP A 291 17.75 -14.16 -16.20
CA ASP A 291 19.03 -14.16 -16.89
C ASP A 291 18.85 -14.49 -18.38
N ASN A 292 19.90 -14.33 -19.20
CA ASN A 292 19.82 -14.56 -20.64
C ASN A 292 19.45 -16.02 -21.01
N ASN A 293 19.83 -17.01 -20.20
CA ASN A 293 19.45 -18.41 -20.46
C ASN A 293 17.97 -18.62 -20.17
N GLN A 294 17.47 -18.01 -19.10
CA GLN A 294 16.05 -18.05 -18.72
C GLN A 294 15.18 -17.27 -19.73
N LYS A 295 15.66 -16.13 -20.27
CA LYS A 295 14.98 -15.40 -21.36
C LYS A 295 14.94 -16.23 -22.64
N LEU A 296 16.04 -16.91 -22.99
CA LEU A 296 16.08 -17.80 -24.14
C LEU A 296 15.13 -19.00 -23.99
N ASP A 297 15.07 -19.60 -22.79
CA ASP A 297 14.11 -20.66 -22.47
C ASP A 297 12.67 -20.17 -22.59
N MET A 298 12.36 -19.00 -22.02
CA MET A 298 11.05 -18.36 -22.13
C MET A 298 10.65 -18.11 -23.59
N LEU A 299 11.56 -17.60 -24.42
CA LEU A 299 11.31 -17.38 -25.85
C LEU A 299 11.09 -18.69 -26.62
N THR A 300 11.85 -19.73 -26.27
CA THR A 300 11.72 -21.06 -26.86
C THR A 300 10.35 -21.65 -26.55
N GLN A 301 9.89 -21.52 -25.31
CA GLN A 301 8.56 -21.99 -24.90
C GLN A 301 7.44 -21.12 -25.48
N PHE A 302 7.66 -19.82 -25.67
CA PHE A 302 6.72 -18.95 -26.37
C PHE A 302 6.60 -19.35 -27.85
N GLN A 303 7.70 -19.73 -28.49
CA GLN A 303 7.67 -20.29 -29.84
C GLN A 303 6.88 -21.61 -29.90
N GLN A 304 6.99 -22.48 -28.88
CA GLN A 304 6.20 -23.72 -28.79
C GLN A 304 4.70 -23.42 -28.68
N PHE A 305 4.33 -22.44 -27.85
CA PHE A 305 2.95 -21.95 -27.76
C PHE A 305 2.43 -21.46 -29.12
N GLN A 306 3.22 -20.67 -29.86
CA GLN A 306 2.86 -20.22 -31.21
C GLN A 306 2.66 -21.38 -32.19
N GLN A 307 3.46 -22.45 -32.10
CA GLN A 307 3.28 -23.65 -32.94
C GLN A 307 2.03 -24.44 -32.56
N ALA A 308 1.70 -24.51 -31.28
CA ALA A 308 0.46 -25.13 -30.80
C ALA A 308 -0.77 -24.38 -31.35
N LEU A 309 -0.74 -23.05 -31.37
CA LEU A 309 -1.78 -22.22 -32.01
C LEU A 309 -1.89 -22.46 -33.51
N LYS A 310 -0.75 -22.54 -34.24
CA LYS A 310 -0.74 -22.80 -35.70
C LYS A 310 -1.27 -24.17 -36.11
N SER A 311 -1.19 -25.14 -35.19
CA SER A 311 -1.61 -26.52 -35.42
C SER A 311 -2.98 -26.85 -34.82
N ASP A 312 -3.68 -25.84 -34.30
CA ASP A 312 -4.94 -25.97 -33.57
C ASP A 312 -4.88 -27.07 -32.47
N ASN A 313 -3.72 -27.20 -31.80
CA ASN A 313 -3.51 -28.21 -30.77
C ASN A 313 -4.04 -27.72 -29.42
N PHE A 314 -5.34 -27.91 -29.20
CA PHE A 314 -6.06 -27.49 -28.00
C PHE A 314 -5.41 -27.94 -26.69
N SER A 315 -4.99 -29.20 -26.60
CA SER A 315 -4.40 -29.74 -25.38
C SER A 315 -3.06 -29.09 -25.05
N GLU A 316 -2.26 -28.81 -26.08
CA GLU A 316 -0.96 -28.17 -25.91
C GLU A 316 -1.14 -26.70 -25.53
N VAL A 317 -2.03 -25.97 -26.20
CA VAL A 317 -2.37 -24.57 -25.86
C VAL A 317 -2.90 -24.48 -24.42
N LYS A 318 -3.83 -25.35 -24.04
CA LYS A 318 -4.36 -25.45 -22.67
C LYS A 318 -3.26 -25.66 -21.64
N SER A 319 -2.19 -26.37 -21.99
CA SER A 319 -1.08 -26.64 -21.07
C SER A 319 -0.33 -25.38 -20.64
N PHE A 320 -0.46 -24.27 -21.37
CA PHE A 320 0.10 -22.96 -21.02
C PHE A 320 -0.78 -22.15 -20.06
N PHE A 321 -1.96 -22.66 -19.67
CA PHE A 321 -2.85 -21.96 -18.74
C PHE A 321 -2.62 -22.39 -17.29
N ILE A 322 -2.90 -21.46 -16.36
CA ILE A 322 -3.14 -21.77 -14.95
C ILE A 322 -4.59 -21.44 -14.64
N PHE A 323 -5.39 -22.46 -14.29
CA PHE A 323 -6.78 -22.27 -13.96
C PHE A 323 -7.00 -22.05 -12.45
N PRO A 324 -7.97 -21.22 -12.02
CA PRO A 324 -8.79 -20.35 -12.87
C PRO A 324 -8.02 -19.08 -13.32
N GLN A 325 -8.10 -18.77 -14.63
CA GLN A 325 -7.36 -17.67 -15.25
C GLN A 325 -8.23 -16.41 -15.33
N ALA A 326 -7.73 -15.28 -14.82
CA ALA A 326 -8.38 -13.99 -15.07
C ALA A 326 -8.16 -13.60 -16.54
N TRP A 327 -9.25 -13.41 -17.27
CA TRP A 327 -9.25 -13.01 -18.67
C TRP A 327 -10.51 -12.20 -18.92
N ASN A 328 -10.35 -10.99 -19.47
CA ASN A 328 -11.46 -10.23 -20.02
C ASN A 328 -11.95 -10.86 -21.33
N ILE A 329 -12.98 -11.71 -21.25
CA ILE A 329 -13.42 -12.53 -22.39
C ILE A 329 -14.11 -11.64 -23.42
N SER A 330 -13.49 -11.47 -24.59
CA SER A 330 -14.05 -10.67 -25.69
C SER A 330 -15.06 -11.47 -26.54
N PHE A 331 -14.88 -12.79 -26.64
CA PHE A 331 -15.87 -13.70 -27.22
C PHE A 331 -16.80 -14.26 -26.11
N TRP A 332 -17.89 -13.58 -25.79
CA TRP A 332 -18.93 -14.20 -24.94
C TRP A 332 -20.23 -14.37 -25.73
N PRO A 333 -20.82 -15.58 -25.80
CA PRO A 333 -22.04 -15.78 -26.55
C PRO A 333 -23.18 -14.94 -25.96
N GLU A 334 -23.86 -14.14 -26.79
CA GLU A 334 -24.98 -13.28 -26.37
C GLU A 334 -26.15 -14.04 -25.71
N ASN A 335 -26.26 -15.34 -25.99
CA ASN A 335 -27.28 -16.23 -25.45
C ASN A 335 -26.90 -16.86 -24.10
N GLU A 336 -25.66 -16.67 -23.65
CA GLU A 336 -25.26 -16.97 -22.27
C GLU A 336 -25.27 -15.66 -21.46
N GLY A 337 -25.43 -15.75 -20.13
CA GLY A 337 -25.52 -14.57 -19.26
C GLY A 337 -24.23 -13.75 -19.25
N ASN A 338 -23.91 -13.07 -18.15
CA ASN A 338 -22.65 -12.33 -18.08
C ASN A 338 -21.43 -13.28 -18.23
N PRO A 339 -20.36 -12.84 -18.92
CA PRO A 339 -19.11 -13.60 -18.95
C PRO A 339 -18.57 -13.85 -17.54
N PRO A 340 -17.98 -15.03 -17.27
CA PRO A 340 -17.35 -15.29 -16.00
C PRO A 340 -16.11 -14.40 -15.86
N GLU A 341 -15.87 -13.90 -14.65
CA GLU A 341 -14.68 -13.09 -14.35
C GLU A 341 -13.36 -13.87 -14.51
N LYS A 342 -13.43 -15.21 -14.49
CA LYS A 342 -12.27 -16.10 -14.68
C LYS A 342 -12.66 -17.29 -15.54
N ILE A 343 -11.76 -17.68 -16.45
CA ILE A 343 -11.87 -18.92 -17.22
C ILE A 343 -11.44 -20.09 -16.32
N THR A 344 -12.33 -21.06 -16.12
CA THR A 344 -11.99 -22.34 -15.49
C THR A 344 -11.58 -23.35 -16.56
N GLU A 345 -11.09 -24.51 -16.12
CA GLU A 345 -10.71 -25.59 -17.03
C GLU A 345 -11.91 -26.04 -17.89
N GLU A 346 -13.10 -26.11 -17.29
CA GLU A 346 -14.33 -26.49 -17.97
C GLU A 346 -14.81 -25.43 -18.97
N VAL A 347 -14.64 -24.14 -18.63
CA VAL A 347 -14.96 -23.03 -19.55
C VAL A 347 -14.01 -23.07 -20.75
N PHE A 348 -12.72 -23.31 -20.50
CA PHE A 348 -11.74 -23.46 -21.59
C PHE A 348 -12.15 -24.60 -22.53
N ASP A 349 -12.45 -25.77 -21.99
CA ASP A 349 -12.80 -26.94 -22.81
C ASP A 349 -14.10 -26.72 -23.61
N LYS A 350 -15.06 -26.00 -23.04
CA LYS A 350 -16.32 -25.65 -23.71
C LYS A 350 -16.12 -24.67 -24.88
N TYR A 351 -15.19 -23.73 -24.74
CA TYR A 351 -14.97 -22.62 -25.70
C TYR A 351 -13.61 -22.66 -26.39
N ALA A 352 -13.01 -23.84 -26.49
CA ALA A 352 -11.63 -23.99 -26.92
C ALA A 352 -11.38 -23.39 -28.32
N THR A 353 -12.31 -23.54 -29.25
CA THR A 353 -12.19 -22.96 -30.61
C THR A 353 -12.11 -21.45 -30.57
N GLN A 354 -13.00 -20.79 -29.84
CA GLN A 354 -13.05 -19.34 -29.79
C GLN A 354 -11.85 -18.75 -29.04
N ILE A 355 -11.40 -19.43 -27.98
CA ILE A 355 -10.15 -19.09 -27.27
C ILE A 355 -8.95 -19.14 -28.22
N LEU A 356 -8.84 -20.19 -29.03
CA LEU A 356 -7.76 -20.30 -29.99
C LEU A 356 -7.86 -19.26 -31.09
N ASP A 357 -9.08 -18.93 -31.54
CA ASP A 357 -9.31 -17.88 -32.53
C ASP A 357 -8.85 -16.51 -32.00
N GLU A 358 -9.13 -16.16 -30.74
CA GLU A 358 -8.67 -14.93 -30.08
C GLU A 358 -7.13 -14.89 -29.97
N LEU A 359 -6.50 -16.00 -29.57
CA LEU A 359 -5.03 -16.07 -29.40
C LEU A 359 -4.26 -16.23 -30.72
N ARG A 360 -4.91 -16.61 -31.82
CA ARG A 360 -4.26 -16.95 -33.10
C ARG A 360 -3.31 -15.86 -33.63
N PRO A 361 -3.62 -14.56 -33.52
CA PRO A 361 -2.71 -13.50 -33.97
C PRO A 361 -1.33 -13.57 -33.31
N LEU A 362 -1.21 -14.00 -32.04
CA LEU A 362 0.08 -14.16 -31.34
C LEU A 362 1.06 -15.07 -32.09
N SER A 363 0.56 -15.99 -32.91
CA SER A 363 1.36 -16.90 -33.72
C SER A 363 2.09 -16.22 -34.90
N LEU A 364 1.70 -14.99 -35.24
CA LEU A 364 2.27 -14.20 -36.33
C LEU A 364 3.52 -13.41 -35.91
N ILE A 365 3.75 -13.23 -34.60
CA ILE A 365 4.94 -12.56 -34.07
C ILE A 365 6.19 -13.34 -34.48
N GLN A 366 7.17 -12.66 -35.05
CA GLN A 366 8.42 -13.26 -35.50
C GLN A 366 9.44 -13.26 -34.36
N LEU A 367 10.07 -14.41 -34.10
CA LEU A 367 11.06 -14.58 -33.05
C LEU A 367 12.40 -15.03 -33.66
N ASP A 368 13.49 -14.40 -33.24
CA ASP A 368 14.85 -14.86 -33.50
C ASP A 368 15.48 -15.35 -32.20
N LEU A 369 15.62 -16.66 -32.05
CA LEU A 369 16.20 -17.28 -30.85
C LEU A 369 17.71 -17.05 -30.72
N HIS A 370 18.41 -16.72 -31.80
CA HIS A 370 19.85 -16.46 -31.76
C HIS A 370 20.15 -15.07 -31.21
N THR A 371 19.38 -14.07 -31.66
CA THR A 371 19.53 -12.68 -31.23
C THR A 371 18.59 -12.30 -30.07
N MET A 372 17.68 -13.20 -29.69
CA MET A 372 16.56 -12.95 -28.76
C MET A 372 15.66 -11.78 -29.21
N ALA A 373 15.64 -11.48 -30.51
CA ALA A 373 14.81 -10.41 -31.06
C ALA A 373 13.36 -10.88 -31.22
N ILE A 374 12.43 -10.01 -30.84
CA ILE A 374 11.00 -10.15 -31.11
C ILE A 374 10.63 -9.06 -32.11
N MET A 375 10.10 -9.46 -33.26
CA MET A 375 9.66 -8.56 -34.31
C MET A 375 8.14 -8.54 -34.37
N GLU A 376 7.58 -7.33 -34.33
CA GLU A 376 6.13 -7.15 -34.46
C GLU A 376 5.62 -7.66 -35.81
N HIS A 377 4.38 -8.15 -35.80
CA HIS A 377 3.58 -8.36 -36.99
C HIS A 377 2.59 -7.21 -37.13
N ARG A 378 2.59 -6.55 -38.29
CA ARG A 378 1.71 -5.42 -38.56
C ARG A 378 0.88 -5.68 -39.80
N LYS A 379 -0.44 -5.57 -39.66
CA LYS A 379 -1.38 -5.56 -40.77
C LYS A 379 -1.84 -4.13 -41.00
N SER A 380 -1.32 -3.50 -42.07
CA SER A 380 -1.76 -2.16 -42.46
C SER A 380 -2.93 -2.23 -43.44
N GLY A 381 -3.96 -1.42 -43.19
CA GLY A 381 -5.05 -1.18 -44.15
C GLY A 381 -4.68 -0.16 -45.23
N LEU A 382 -3.53 0.49 -45.13
CA LEU A 382 -3.05 1.48 -46.10
C LEU A 382 -2.46 0.85 -47.36
N SER A 383 -2.68 1.51 -48.49
CA SER A 383 -1.95 1.24 -49.72
C SER A 383 -0.45 1.58 -49.59
N LYS A 384 0.38 1.02 -50.47
CA LYS A 384 1.83 1.33 -50.51
C LYS A 384 2.13 2.80 -50.77
N GLU A 385 1.21 3.52 -51.43
CA GLU A 385 1.35 4.95 -51.72
C GLU A 385 1.06 5.78 -50.48
N GLU A 386 0.02 5.43 -49.73
CA GLU A 386 -0.31 6.06 -48.44
C GLU A 386 0.80 5.87 -47.40
N GLN A 387 1.38 4.67 -47.31
CA GLN A 387 2.49 4.40 -46.39
C GLN A 387 3.76 5.21 -46.70
N ARG A 388 3.90 5.77 -47.92
CA ARG A 388 5.03 6.62 -48.32
C ARG A 388 4.83 8.10 -48.02
N ARG A 389 3.62 8.51 -47.60
CA ARG A 389 3.32 9.90 -47.28
C ARG A 389 3.97 10.31 -45.97
N THR A 390 4.34 11.58 -45.88
CA THR A 390 4.75 12.19 -44.60
C THR A 390 3.55 12.85 -43.96
N TYR A 391 3.26 12.43 -42.74
CA TYR A 391 2.16 12.94 -41.92
C TYR A 391 2.70 13.89 -40.84
N TYR A 392 1.92 14.90 -40.50
CA TYR A 392 2.25 15.93 -39.53
C TYR A 392 1.11 16.04 -38.51
N PRO A 393 1.40 16.23 -37.21
CA PRO A 393 0.36 16.55 -36.24
C PRO A 393 -0.31 17.88 -36.60
N ALA A 394 -1.63 17.97 -36.44
CA ALA A 394 -2.35 19.22 -36.55
C ALA A 394 -2.27 20.00 -35.22
N GLU A 395 -2.49 21.31 -35.28
CA GLU A 395 -2.39 22.23 -34.14
C GLU A 395 -3.70 23.01 -33.97
N GLY A 396 -3.98 23.51 -32.76
CA GLY A 396 -5.17 24.31 -32.47
C GLY A 396 -6.43 23.45 -32.34
N GLU A 397 -7.54 23.88 -32.95
CA GLU A 397 -8.84 23.17 -32.86
C GLU A 397 -8.83 21.74 -33.46
N ASP A 398 -7.77 21.38 -34.19
CA ASP A 398 -7.57 20.07 -34.81
C ASP A 398 -6.48 19.23 -34.09
N GLU A 399 -6.05 19.56 -32.86
CA GLU A 399 -4.92 18.91 -32.16
C GLU A 399 -4.98 17.37 -32.07
N ASN A 400 -6.17 16.78 -32.18
CA ASN A 400 -6.39 15.33 -32.20
C ASN A 400 -6.29 14.69 -33.60
N ARG A 401 -5.79 15.42 -34.60
CA ARG A 401 -5.74 15.00 -36.00
C ARG A 401 -4.34 15.10 -36.56
N TYR A 402 -4.14 14.42 -37.69
CA TYR A 402 -2.93 14.51 -38.49
C TYR A 402 -3.27 15.02 -39.88
N TYR A 403 -2.28 15.48 -40.62
CA TYR A 403 -2.46 15.84 -42.02
C TYR A 403 -1.23 15.47 -42.85
N TYR A 404 -1.44 15.24 -44.15
CA TYR A 404 -0.38 15.19 -45.15
C TYR A 404 -0.57 16.32 -46.16
N LYS A 405 0.50 16.69 -46.88
CA LYS A 405 0.46 17.72 -47.93
C LYS A 405 0.58 17.08 -49.30
N GLU A 406 -0.36 17.38 -50.17
CA GLU A 406 -0.30 17.04 -51.59
C GLU A 406 -0.61 18.28 -52.41
N SER A 407 0.31 18.67 -53.31
CA SER A 407 0.19 19.92 -54.08
C SER A 407 -0.08 21.18 -53.22
N ASN A 408 0.57 21.29 -52.05
CA ASN A 408 0.36 22.33 -51.04
C ASN A 408 -1.03 22.38 -50.38
N ILE A 409 -1.90 21.41 -50.63
CA ILE A 409 -3.18 21.27 -49.95
C ILE A 409 -3.00 20.35 -48.74
N LYS A 410 -3.52 20.76 -47.58
CA LYS A 410 -3.56 19.93 -46.37
C LYS A 410 -4.74 18.97 -46.47
N HIS A 411 -4.46 17.67 -46.37
CA HIS A 411 -5.46 16.62 -46.25
C HIS A 411 -5.42 16.09 -44.83
N PHE A 412 -6.44 16.42 -44.04
CA PHE A 412 -6.55 15.97 -42.66
C PHE A 412 -7.07 14.53 -42.60
N VAL A 413 -6.53 13.79 -41.65
CA VAL A 413 -6.83 12.39 -41.37
C VAL A 413 -6.92 12.20 -39.86
N ASN A 414 -7.75 11.24 -39.44
CA ASN A 414 -7.85 10.88 -38.05
C ASN A 414 -6.83 9.78 -37.76
N GLY A 415 -6.27 9.76 -36.54
CA GLY A 415 -5.54 8.59 -36.08
C GLY A 415 -6.48 7.40 -36.00
N THR A 416 -6.10 6.28 -36.60
CA THR A 416 -6.78 4.99 -36.37
C THR A 416 -5.80 4.03 -35.71
N CYS A 417 -6.31 3.00 -35.07
CA CYS A 417 -5.49 1.96 -34.50
C CYS A 417 -4.81 1.12 -35.56
N ASP A 418 -3.63 0.59 -35.25
CA ASP A 418 -2.98 -0.41 -36.09
C ASP A 418 -3.29 -1.80 -35.53
N ASP A 419 -3.63 -2.74 -36.41
CA ASP A 419 -3.63 -4.17 -36.11
C ASP A 419 -2.17 -4.62 -36.05
N VAL A 420 -1.58 -4.39 -34.88
CA VAL A 420 -0.23 -4.80 -34.53
C VAL A 420 -0.34 -5.93 -33.53
N THR A 421 0.24 -7.06 -33.89
CA THR A 421 0.57 -8.09 -32.93
C THR A 421 2.05 -7.97 -32.58
N ARG A 422 2.37 -7.67 -31.32
CA ARG A 422 3.76 -7.55 -30.86
C ARG A 422 3.97 -8.28 -29.55
N ALA A 423 5.23 -8.50 -29.20
CA ALA A 423 5.60 -8.92 -27.86
C ALA A 423 6.92 -8.28 -27.46
N GLU A 424 7.10 -8.08 -26.15
CA GLU A 424 8.30 -7.49 -25.59
C GLU A 424 8.72 -8.22 -24.31
N PHE A 425 10.03 -8.30 -24.10
CA PHE A 425 10.60 -8.78 -22.86
C PHE A 425 10.56 -7.69 -21.81
N PHE A 426 10.02 -8.04 -20.66
CA PHE A 426 10.23 -7.33 -19.41
C PHE A 426 11.17 -8.15 -18.52
N ASP A 427 11.49 -7.62 -17.35
CA ASP A 427 12.44 -8.23 -16.41
C ASP A 427 12.18 -9.72 -16.19
N ASN A 428 10.91 -10.14 -16.09
CA ASN A 428 10.54 -11.53 -15.85
C ASN A 428 9.36 -12.11 -16.65
N LYS A 429 8.89 -11.38 -17.67
CA LYS A 429 7.73 -11.78 -18.46
C LYS A 429 7.87 -11.39 -19.92
N ILE A 430 7.10 -12.07 -20.78
CA ILE A 430 6.78 -11.59 -22.12
C ILE A 430 5.40 -10.97 -22.03
N ILE A 431 5.28 -9.70 -22.39
CA ILE A 431 3.98 -9.08 -22.63
C ILE A 431 3.76 -9.14 -24.14
N ALA A 432 2.69 -9.81 -24.56
CA ALA A 432 2.25 -9.83 -25.95
C ALA A 432 0.95 -9.03 -26.08
N SER A 433 0.75 -8.33 -27.19
CA SER A 433 -0.46 -7.56 -27.44
C SER A 433 -1.01 -7.79 -28.84
N ILE A 434 -2.33 -7.76 -28.96
CA ILE A 434 -3.09 -7.84 -30.22
C ILE A 434 -3.90 -6.54 -30.36
N GLY A 435 -3.67 -5.80 -31.44
CA GLY A 435 -4.48 -4.62 -31.78
C GLY A 435 -5.88 -4.99 -32.31
N SER A 436 -6.81 -4.05 -32.27
CA SER A 436 -8.21 -4.25 -32.65
C SER A 436 -8.47 -4.20 -34.15
N GLU A 437 -8.03 -3.15 -34.84
CA GLU A 437 -8.30 -2.96 -36.28
C GLU A 437 -7.10 -2.41 -37.08
N PRO A 438 -6.94 -2.82 -38.35
CA PRO A 438 -5.92 -2.26 -39.23
C PRO A 438 -6.11 -0.77 -39.49
N ASN A 439 -5.02 -0.03 -39.45
CA ASN A 439 -5.05 1.41 -39.69
C ASN A 439 -5.40 1.71 -41.15
N LYS A 440 -6.35 2.63 -41.34
CA LYS A 440 -6.87 3.03 -42.67
C LYS A 440 -6.40 4.42 -43.10
N GLN A 441 -5.72 5.19 -42.26
CA GLN A 441 -5.43 6.60 -42.54
C GLN A 441 -4.00 7.07 -42.22
N LEU A 442 -3.31 6.45 -41.25
CA LEU A 442 -1.95 6.78 -40.79
C LEU A 442 -1.01 5.56 -40.78
N PRO A 443 0.24 5.68 -41.23
CA PRO A 443 1.21 4.61 -41.05
C PRO A 443 1.85 4.70 -39.65
N GLY A 444 1.83 3.59 -38.90
CA GLY A 444 2.88 3.27 -37.93
C GLY A 444 2.98 4.13 -36.67
N MET A 445 1.88 4.65 -36.12
CA MET A 445 1.89 5.51 -34.92
C MET A 445 1.04 4.97 -33.75
N SER A 446 0.63 3.71 -33.77
CA SER A 446 -0.17 3.11 -32.70
C SER A 446 0.69 2.76 -31.48
N GLU A 447 0.89 3.71 -30.56
CA GLU A 447 1.42 3.43 -29.21
C GLU A 447 0.36 3.52 -28.11
N LEU A 448 -0.78 4.16 -28.39
CA LEU A 448 -1.89 4.31 -27.44
C LEU A 448 -3.20 4.14 -28.20
N CYS A 449 -3.63 2.89 -28.29
CA CYS A 449 -4.95 2.58 -28.79
C CYS A 449 -5.80 2.10 -27.63
N ASP A 450 -6.90 2.82 -27.42
CA ASP A 450 -8.07 2.26 -26.78
C ASP A 450 -8.41 1.00 -27.60
N HIS A 451 -8.53 -0.16 -26.95
CA HIS A 451 -8.90 -1.45 -27.50
C HIS A 451 -7.75 -2.34 -28.04
N ALA A 452 -6.72 -2.61 -27.23
CA ALA A 452 -5.76 -3.70 -27.49
C ALA A 452 -5.87 -4.80 -26.42
N GLU A 453 -5.90 -6.06 -26.84
CA GLU A 453 -5.81 -7.20 -25.92
C GLU A 453 -4.33 -7.44 -25.56
N VAL A 454 -4.05 -7.60 -24.26
CA VAL A 454 -2.71 -7.75 -23.70
C VAL A 454 -2.64 -9.06 -22.94
N PHE A 455 -1.63 -9.87 -23.24
CA PHE A 455 -1.39 -11.20 -22.70
C PHE A 455 -0.03 -11.25 -22.02
N ASP A 456 -0.03 -11.49 -20.72
CA ASP A 456 1.20 -11.62 -19.94
C ASP A 456 1.58 -13.08 -19.81
N PHE A 457 2.80 -13.41 -20.22
CA PHE A 457 3.39 -14.74 -20.07
C PHE A 457 4.57 -14.71 -19.12
N ALA A 458 4.65 -15.68 -18.23
CA ALA A 458 5.77 -15.83 -17.30
C ALA A 458 6.18 -17.30 -17.14
N ILE A 459 7.45 -17.53 -16.79
CA ILE A 459 7.91 -18.87 -16.43
C ILE A 459 7.46 -19.18 -15.00
N ILE A 460 6.58 -20.17 -14.86
CA ILE A 460 6.13 -20.75 -13.60
C ILE A 460 6.52 -22.23 -13.65
N ASN A 461 7.40 -22.66 -12.74
CA ASN A 461 7.85 -24.06 -12.66
C ASN A 461 8.62 -24.54 -13.87
N ASN A 462 9.48 -23.66 -14.40
CA ASN A 462 10.23 -23.89 -15.64
C ASN A 462 9.30 -24.10 -16.85
N LYS A 463 8.04 -23.70 -16.76
CA LYS A 463 7.08 -23.74 -17.85
C LYS A 463 6.51 -22.35 -18.11
N LEU A 464 6.40 -21.97 -19.37
CA LEU A 464 5.70 -20.77 -19.75
C LEU A 464 4.21 -20.92 -19.42
N ARG A 465 3.67 -19.87 -18.81
CA ARG A 465 2.27 -19.77 -18.45
C ARG A 465 1.71 -18.42 -18.85
N LEU A 466 0.52 -18.41 -19.44
CA LEU A 466 -0.30 -17.21 -19.50
C LEU A 466 -0.78 -16.94 -18.07
N ILE A 467 -0.46 -15.76 -17.53
CA ILE A 467 -0.74 -15.37 -16.15
C ILE A 467 -1.83 -14.31 -16.03
N SER A 468 -2.03 -13.51 -17.07
CA SER A 468 -3.16 -12.58 -17.19
C SER A 468 -3.45 -12.24 -18.64
N SER A 469 -4.72 -11.91 -18.90
CA SER A 469 -5.14 -11.17 -20.08
C SER A 469 -5.89 -9.92 -19.62
N SER A 470 -5.62 -8.78 -20.26
CA SER A 470 -6.25 -7.49 -19.98
C SER A 470 -6.52 -6.74 -21.28
N PHE A 471 -7.35 -5.70 -21.19
CA PHE A 471 -7.64 -4.82 -22.30
C PHE A 471 -7.02 -3.45 -22.02
N ALA A 472 -6.16 -2.97 -22.91
CA ALA A 472 -5.72 -1.58 -22.92
C ALA A 472 -6.81 -0.78 -23.64
N GLY A 473 -7.43 0.15 -22.92
CA GLY A 473 -8.63 0.88 -23.30
C GLY A 473 -8.53 2.33 -22.91
#